data_AF-A0A963RES3-F1
#
_entry.id   AF-A0A963RES3-F1
#
_cell.length_a   1.000
_cell.length_b   1.000
_cell.length_c   1.000
_cell.angle_alpha   90.00
_cell.angle_beta   90.00
_cell.angle_gamma   90.00
#
_symmetry.space_group_name_H-M   'P 1'
#
loop_
_entity.id
_entity.type
_entity.pdbx_description
1 polymer ?
#
loop_
_entity_poly.entity_id
_entity_poly.type
_entity_poly.pdbx_seq_one_letter_code
_entity_poly.pdbx_strand_id
1 'polypeptide(L)'
;MARKKIALIGAGMIGGTLAHLAAQKELGDVVLFDIVDGVPQGKALDLSQCGPVEGFDVDLKGTSSYRDIKGADVCIVTAGVPRKPGMSRDDLLGINLKVMKAVGEGIKKYAPKAFVICITNPL
;
A
#
# COMPACT_ATOMS: atom_id res chain seq x y z
N MET A 1 -7.96 5.79 -22.41
CA MET A 1 -8.60 4.97 -21.35
C MET A 1 -8.18 5.54 -20.01
N ALA A 2 -9.01 5.44 -18.96
CA ALA A 2 -8.58 5.86 -17.62
C ALA A 2 -7.41 4.98 -17.15
N ARG A 3 -6.37 5.58 -16.54
CA ARG A 3 -5.27 4.83 -15.93
C ARG A 3 -5.82 3.92 -14.83
N LYS A 4 -5.17 2.77 -14.65
CA LYS A 4 -5.50 1.84 -13.56
C LYS A 4 -5.09 2.45 -12.23
N LYS A 5 -5.79 2.11 -11.15
CA LYS A 5 -5.48 2.60 -9.80
C LYS A 5 -5.04 1.46 -8.90
N ILE A 6 -3.83 1.58 -8.35
CA ILE A 6 -3.18 0.58 -7.50
C ILE A 6 -3.07 1.14 -6.08
N ALA A 7 -3.71 0.49 -5.11
CA ALA A 7 -3.60 0.86 -3.71
C ALA A 7 -2.61 -0.07 -2.98
N LEU A 8 -1.53 0.50 -2.46
CA LEU A 8 -0.58 -0.20 -1.60
C LEU A 8 -0.97 0.06 -0.14
N ILE A 9 -1.49 -0.98 0.51
CA ILE A 9 -1.88 -0.93 1.92
C ILE A 9 -0.65 -1.31 2.75
N GLY A 10 0.03 -0.31 3.27
CA GLY A 10 1.35 -0.37 3.91
C GLY A 10 2.38 0.39 3.09
N ALA A 11 3.00 1.41 3.68
CA ALA A 11 4.06 2.23 3.06
C ALA A 11 5.45 1.89 3.64
N GLY A 12 5.63 0.67 4.17
CA GLY A 12 6.92 0.13 4.61
C GLY A 12 7.89 -0.08 3.45
N MET A 13 8.94 -0.88 3.67
CA MET A 13 9.96 -1.13 2.64
C MET A 13 9.36 -1.74 1.36
N ILE A 14 8.59 -2.81 1.51
CA ILE A 14 7.95 -3.51 0.39
C ILE A 14 6.98 -2.56 -0.34
N GLY A 15 6.12 -1.85 0.39
CA GLY A 15 5.17 -0.89 -0.18
C GLY A 15 5.86 0.21 -0.99
N GLY A 16 6.92 0.82 -0.46
CA GLY A 16 7.67 1.84 -1.19
C GLY A 16 8.32 1.31 -2.47
N THR A 17 8.96 0.14 -2.42
CA THR A 17 9.58 -0.48 -3.59
C THR A 17 8.54 -0.86 -4.66
N LEU A 18 7.39 -1.41 -4.25
CA LEU A 18 6.32 -1.73 -5.18
C LEU A 18 5.72 -0.48 -5.83
N ALA A 19 5.58 0.63 -5.09
CA ALA A 19 5.13 1.91 -5.66
C ALA A 19 6.10 2.40 -6.74
N HIS A 20 7.40 2.35 -6.45
CA HIS A 20 8.42 2.75 -7.39
C HIS A 20 8.40 1.91 -8.67
N LEU A 21 8.35 0.58 -8.53
CA LEU A 21 8.31 -0.33 -9.68
C LEU A 21 7.01 -0.19 -10.49
N ALA A 22 5.88 0.03 -9.83
CA ALA A 22 4.61 0.27 -10.51
C ALA A 22 4.63 1.58 -11.31
N ALA A 23 5.25 2.63 -10.74
CA ALA A 23 5.43 3.92 -11.39
C ALA A 23 6.37 3.85 -12.60
N GLN A 24 7.56 3.28 -12.44
CA GLN A 24 8.54 3.11 -13.52
C GLN A 24 8.01 2.29 -14.70
N LYS A 25 7.10 1.35 -14.44
CA LYS A 25 6.48 0.50 -15.47
C LYS A 25 5.14 1.06 -15.99
N GLU A 26 4.74 2.24 -15.53
CA GLU A 26 3.46 2.89 -15.86
C GLU A 26 2.23 1.97 -15.72
N LEU A 27 2.23 1.09 -14.69
CA LEU A 27 1.16 0.11 -14.51
C LEU A 27 -0.16 0.76 -14.06
N GLY A 28 -0.09 1.96 -13.50
CA GLY A 28 -1.22 2.72 -13.01
C GLY A 28 -0.83 3.78 -11.99
N ASP A 29 -1.79 4.63 -11.65
CA ASP A 29 -1.66 5.61 -10.57
C ASP A 29 -1.66 4.89 -9.22
N VAL A 30 -0.79 5.32 -8.31
CA VAL A 30 -0.52 4.62 -7.06
C VAL A 30 -0.99 5.42 -5.86
N VAL A 31 -1.68 4.75 -4.94
CA VAL A 31 -2.00 5.27 -3.61
C VAL A 31 -1.24 4.46 -2.56
N LEU A 32 -0.29 5.10 -1.89
CA LEU A 32 0.40 4.57 -0.72
C LEU A 32 -0.41 4.91 0.53
N PHE A 33 -0.96 3.89 1.19
CA PHE A 33 -1.68 4.03 2.45
C PHE A 33 -0.82 3.52 3.61
N ASP A 34 -0.74 4.30 4.68
CA ASP A 34 -0.21 3.82 5.98
C ASP A 34 -0.89 4.54 7.13
N ILE A 35 -0.98 3.89 8.30
CA ILE A 35 -1.53 4.52 9.51
C ILE A 35 -0.54 5.51 10.13
N VAL A 36 0.76 5.36 9.85
CA VAL A 36 1.79 6.27 10.31
C VAL A 36 1.83 7.47 9.37
N ASP A 37 1.17 8.55 9.78
CA ASP A 37 1.09 9.78 9.00
C ASP A 37 2.49 10.36 8.73
N GLY A 38 2.65 10.99 7.57
CA GLY A 38 3.92 11.53 7.07
C GLY A 38 4.78 10.53 6.28
N VAL A 39 4.78 9.24 6.65
CA VAL A 39 5.53 8.20 5.92
C VAL A 39 5.04 8.00 4.48
N PRO A 40 3.73 7.74 4.23
CA PRO A 40 3.27 7.51 2.87
C PRO A 40 3.38 8.78 2.01
N GLN A 41 3.14 9.96 2.59
CA GLN A 41 3.25 11.25 1.90
C GLN A 41 4.69 11.56 1.49
N GLY A 42 5.64 11.36 2.41
CA GLY A 42 7.06 11.57 2.13
C GLY A 42 7.54 10.65 1.00
N LYS A 43 7.18 9.36 1.05
CA LYS A 43 7.55 8.41 -0.01
C LYS A 43 6.90 8.71 -1.35
N ALA A 44 5.62 9.08 -1.36
CA ALA A 44 4.94 9.44 -2.60
C ALA A 44 5.60 10.68 -3.24
N LEU A 45 5.92 11.71 -2.44
CA LEU A 45 6.59 12.92 -2.92
C LEU A 45 7.98 12.61 -3.48
N ASP A 46 8.78 11.82 -2.75
CA ASP A 46 10.12 11.40 -3.19
C ASP A 46 10.06 10.67 -4.53
N LEU A 47 9.15 9.70 -4.66
CA LEU A 47 8.95 8.97 -5.93
C LEU A 47 8.43 9.86 -7.06
N SER A 48 7.54 10.82 -6.79
CA SER A 48 7.08 11.79 -7.80
C SER A 48 8.23 12.66 -8.31
N GLN A 49 9.19 13.00 -7.46
CA GLN A 49 10.36 13.80 -7.85
C GLN A 49 11.34 13.01 -8.73
N CYS A 50 11.35 11.68 -8.65
CA CYS A 50 12.09 10.83 -9.60
C CYS A 50 11.48 10.80 -11.01
N GLY A 51 10.16 11.06 -11.14
CA GLY A 51 9.41 10.92 -12.40
C GLY A 51 10.04 11.63 -13.60
N PRO A 52 10.40 12.93 -13.54
CA PRO A 52 11.03 13.63 -14.66
C PRO A 52 12.38 13.05 -15.10
N VAL A 53 13.11 12.41 -14.20
CA VAL A 53 14.41 11.79 -14.49
C VAL A 53 14.23 10.39 -15.10
N GLU A 54 13.28 9.63 -14.57
CA GLU A 54 13.00 8.24 -14.95
C GLU A 54 12.01 8.12 -16.13
N GLY A 55 11.35 9.21 -16.51
CA GLY A 55 10.47 9.28 -17.68
C GLY A 55 9.05 8.74 -17.48
N PHE A 56 8.53 8.72 -16.24
CA PHE A 56 7.14 8.36 -15.95
C PHE A 56 6.33 9.55 -15.42
N ASP A 57 5.02 9.51 -15.62
CA ASP A 57 4.06 10.57 -15.27
C ASP A 57 2.85 10.06 -14.47
N VAL A 58 2.96 8.89 -13.84
CA VAL A 58 1.88 8.34 -12.98
C VAL A 58 1.58 9.27 -11.81
N ASP A 59 0.31 9.32 -11.40
CA ASP A 59 -0.07 10.01 -10.15
C ASP A 59 0.32 9.15 -8.94
N LEU A 60 0.99 9.77 -7.96
CA LEU A 60 1.47 9.12 -6.74
C LEU A 60 0.93 9.88 -5.54
N LYS A 61 0.08 9.22 -4.75
CA LYS A 61 -0.52 9.82 -3.56
C LYS A 61 -0.18 9.04 -2.31
N GLY A 62 0.39 9.73 -1.32
CA GLY A 62 0.49 9.22 0.05
C GLY A 62 -0.71 9.61 0.91
N THR A 63 -1.22 8.72 1.74
CA THR A 63 -2.38 9.00 2.60
C THR A 63 -2.43 8.12 3.85
N SER A 64 -3.12 8.61 4.87
CA SER A 64 -3.53 7.88 6.07
C SER A 64 -5.05 7.59 6.11
N SER A 65 -5.75 7.82 4.99
CA SER A 65 -7.20 7.66 4.87
C SER A 65 -7.59 6.62 3.83
N TYR A 66 -8.33 5.58 4.24
CA TYR A 66 -8.90 4.60 3.31
C TYR A 66 -9.87 5.19 2.28
N ARG A 67 -10.36 6.43 2.46
CA ARG A 67 -11.18 7.09 1.43
C ARG A 67 -10.42 7.25 0.12
N ASP A 68 -9.10 7.40 0.19
CA ASP A 68 -8.26 7.64 -0.97
C ASP A 68 -8.01 6.38 -1.82
N ILE A 69 -8.24 5.18 -1.26
CA ILE A 69 -8.19 3.92 -2.05
C ILE A 69 -9.46 3.71 -2.87
N LYS A 70 -10.45 4.61 -2.78
CA LYS A 70 -11.72 4.47 -3.51
C LYS A 70 -11.49 4.24 -4.99
N GLY A 71 -12.15 3.21 -5.53
CA GLY A 71 -12.08 2.85 -6.94
C GLY A 71 -10.77 2.21 -7.38
N ALA A 72 -9.92 1.74 -6.44
CA ALA A 72 -8.74 0.95 -6.80
C ALA A 72 -9.15 -0.31 -7.60
N ASP A 73 -8.41 -0.59 -8.68
CA ASP A 73 -8.51 -1.83 -9.44
C ASP A 73 -7.78 -2.96 -8.73
N VAL A 74 -6.67 -2.65 -8.05
CA VAL A 74 -5.84 -3.61 -7.30
C VAL A 74 -5.51 -3.05 -5.92
N CYS A 75 -5.64 -3.88 -4.88
CA CYS A 75 -5.16 -3.60 -3.53
C CYS A 75 -4.04 -4.59 -3.18
N ILE A 76 -2.82 -4.11 -2.97
CA ILE A 76 -1.70 -4.93 -2.52
C ILE A 76 -1.46 -4.67 -1.04
N VAL A 77 -1.66 -5.70 -0.22
CA VAL A 77 -1.56 -5.61 1.23
C VAL A 77 -0.16 -6.03 1.68
N THR A 78 0.62 -5.03 2.11
CA THR A 78 1.95 -5.21 2.71
C THR A 78 1.97 -4.82 4.20
N ALA A 79 0.87 -4.25 4.70
CA ALA A 79 0.70 -3.82 6.08
C ALA A 79 0.77 -5.02 7.03
N GLY A 80 1.69 -4.96 7.97
CA GLY A 80 1.88 -6.00 8.97
C GLY A 80 2.99 -5.59 9.92
N VAL A 81 3.01 -6.24 11.09
CA VAL A 81 4.08 -6.01 12.06
C VAL A 81 5.22 -6.98 11.76
N PRO A 82 6.47 -6.50 11.62
CA PRO A 82 7.62 -7.39 11.49
C PRO A 82 7.82 -8.15 12.80
N ARG A 83 8.26 -9.41 12.70
CA ARG A 83 8.60 -10.20 13.89
C ARG A 83 9.72 -9.51 14.66
N LYS A 84 9.46 -9.18 15.93
CA LYS A 84 10.46 -8.58 16.83
C LYS A 84 11.23 -9.67 17.60
N PRO A 85 12.48 -9.40 18.03
CA PRO A 85 13.20 -10.29 18.93
C PRO A 85 12.35 -10.61 20.17
N GLY A 86 12.29 -11.89 20.55
CA GLY A 86 11.50 -12.36 21.69
C GLY A 86 10.00 -12.55 21.45
N MET A 87 9.49 -12.21 20.26
CA MET A 87 8.06 -12.41 19.92
C MET A 87 7.79 -13.86 19.51
N SER A 88 6.77 -14.48 20.13
CA SER A 88 6.28 -15.80 19.74
C SER A 88 5.55 -15.77 18.39
N ARG A 89 5.31 -16.95 17.80
CA ARG A 89 4.51 -17.04 16.57
C ARG A 89 3.06 -16.60 16.80
N ASP A 90 2.49 -16.97 17.95
CA ASP A 90 1.10 -16.68 18.30
C ASP A 90 0.87 -15.19 18.56
N ASP A 91 1.84 -14.51 19.19
CA ASP A 91 1.78 -13.06 19.38
C ASP A 91 1.76 -12.33 18.02
N LEU A 92 2.62 -12.76 17.09
CA LEU A 92 2.70 -12.19 15.75
C LEU A 92 1.39 -12.41 14.98
N LEU A 93 0.85 -13.63 15.03
CA LEU A 93 -0.43 -13.98 14.41
C LEU A 93 -1.56 -13.10 14.98
N GLY A 94 -1.65 -12.99 16.31
CA GLY A 94 -2.69 -12.20 16.97
C GLY A 94 -2.67 -10.71 16.60
N ILE A 95 -1.47 -10.14 16.44
CA ILE A 95 -1.30 -8.75 15.99
C ILE A 95 -1.70 -8.60 14.52
N ASN A 96 -1.19 -9.46 13.63
CA ASN A 96 -1.47 -9.34 12.20
C ASN A 96 -2.93 -9.66 11.86
N LEU A 97 -3.62 -10.52 12.62
CA LEU A 97 -5.06 -10.73 12.48
C LEU A 97 -5.87 -9.43 12.70
N LYS A 98 -5.51 -8.63 13.72
CA LYS A 98 -6.16 -7.33 13.96
C LYS A 98 -5.91 -6.36 12.81
N VAL A 99 -4.68 -6.33 12.29
CA VAL A 99 -4.31 -5.49 11.13
C VAL A 99 -5.10 -5.93 9.89
N MET A 100 -5.12 -7.22 9.58
CA MET A 100 -5.84 -7.77 8.42
C MET A 100 -7.34 -7.54 8.49
N LYS A 101 -7.95 -7.61 9.68
CA LYS A 101 -9.36 -7.28 9.86
C LYS A 101 -9.63 -5.82 9.48
N ALA A 102 -8.84 -4.87 10.01
CA ALA A 102 -9.00 -3.45 9.70
C ALA A 102 -8.77 -3.15 8.20
N VAL A 103 -7.77 -3.78 7.59
CA VAL A 103 -7.50 -3.69 6.15
C VAL A 103 -8.67 -4.23 5.33
N GLY A 104 -9.17 -5.42 5.65
CA GLY A 104 -10.31 -6.03 4.96
C GLY A 104 -11.57 -5.18 5.05
N GLU A 105 -11.87 -4.60 6.21
CA GLU A 105 -13.00 -3.67 6.39
C GLU A 105 -12.83 -2.40 5.56
N GLY A 106 -11.61 -1.83 5.52
CA GLY A 106 -11.29 -0.68 4.68
C GLY A 106 -11.47 -0.95 3.19
N ILE A 107 -10.91 -2.05 2.68
CA ILE A 107 -11.05 -2.47 1.28
C ILE A 107 -12.52 -2.73 0.95
N LYS A 108 -13.24 -3.49 1.78
CA LYS A 108 -14.68 -3.76 1.58
C LYS A 108 -15.50 -2.47 1.47
N LYS A 109 -15.18 -1.44 2.26
CA LYS A 109 -15.93 -0.18 2.27
C LYS A 109 -15.62 0.71 1.06
N TYR A 110 -14.36 0.81 0.65
CA TYR A 110 -13.93 1.83 -0.32
C TYR A 110 -13.56 1.26 -1.69
N ALA A 111 -13.08 0.02 -1.76
CA ALA A 111 -12.66 -0.65 -2.99
C ALA A 111 -13.17 -2.10 -3.08
N PRO A 112 -14.49 -2.37 -2.94
CA PRO A 112 -15.03 -3.73 -2.86
C PRO A 112 -14.85 -4.57 -4.13
N LYS A 113 -14.50 -3.94 -5.27
CA LYS A 113 -14.29 -4.60 -6.56
C LYS A 113 -12.81 -4.81 -6.90
N ALA A 114 -11.89 -4.38 -6.02
CA ALA A 114 -10.46 -4.50 -6.25
C ALA A 114 -10.02 -5.96 -6.23
N PHE A 115 -9.08 -6.32 -7.10
CA PHE A 115 -8.32 -7.55 -6.95
C PHE A 115 -7.33 -7.40 -5.79
N VAL A 116 -7.35 -8.32 -4.83
CA VAL A 116 -6.56 -8.21 -3.60
C VAL A 116 -5.37 -9.17 -3.65
N ILE A 117 -4.16 -8.64 -3.48
CA ILE A 117 -2.91 -9.41 -3.37
C ILE A 117 -2.40 -9.25 -1.93
N CYS A 118 -2.39 -10.33 -1.15
CA CYS A 118 -1.90 -10.31 0.23
C CYS A 118 -0.44 -10.78 0.31
N ILE A 119 0.44 -9.93 0.87
CA ILE A 119 1.86 -10.22 1.10
C ILE A 119 2.14 -10.41 2.61
N THR A 120 1.24 -9.93 3.47
CA THR A 120 1.42 -9.94 4.93
C THR A 120 1.56 -11.35 5.50
N ASN A 121 2.64 -11.56 6.26
CA ASN A 121 2.91 -12.79 7.00
C ASN A 121 2.10 -12.88 8.32
N PRO A 122 1.90 -14.06 8.92
CA PRO A 122 2.40 -15.36 8.49
C PRO A 122 1.51 -15.92 7.38
N LEU A 123 2.09 -16.06 6.18
CA LEU A 123 1.54 -16.96 5.16
C LEU A 123 1.67 -18.41 5.66
#